data_AF-A0A7T0C3Q5-F1
#
_entry.id   AF-A0A7T0C3Q5-F1
#
_cell.length_a   1.000
_cell.length_b   1.000
_cell.length_c   1.000
_cell.angle_alpha   90.00
_cell.angle_beta   90.00
_cell.angle_gamma   90.00
#
_symmetry.space_group_name_H-M   'P 1'
#
loop_
_entity.id
_entity.type
_entity.pdbx_description
1 polymer ?
#
loop_
_entity_poly.entity_id
_entity_poly.type
_entity_poly.pdbx_seq_one_letter_code
_entity_poly.pdbx_strand_id
1 'polypeptide(L)'
;MNHNERTLKIDGVEIHLSRPDTTEPRWIGQTDLLKQILACWLVVSEKDLPLSPRIVGMPGIGKTTLAMAAALERKQPLYIFQCTSDTRPEDLLISPVLAESGKITYHASPLVSAMVTGGICILDEGNRMNEKSWASLAPLLDHRRYVESIIAGIQVRAHREFRSCVTMNSDESTFEIPDYILSRMQPTLKLDMPSFNDELAILKYHLPFVDDEFLNLTVEFLQRSHQFDLDFSPRDGLHILQYAVKRLRQDKSHPLAKDDYWREAVSKVLGEEALDLDELASRKRRALGGERMPMGLGDFFFSGDNPLHPDSDS
;
A
#
# COMPACT_ATOMS: atom_id res chain seq x y z
N MET A 1 37.23 5.18 -5.36
CA MET A 1 37.21 6.19 -4.27
C MET A 1 35.88 6.06 -3.54
N ASN A 2 35.99 5.63 -2.28
CA ASN A 2 35.00 5.15 -1.29
C ASN A 2 33.51 5.36 -1.60
N HIS A 3 32.84 4.27 -1.97
CA HIS A 3 31.39 4.15 -1.80
C HIS A 3 31.11 3.95 -0.30
N ASN A 4 30.68 5.03 0.37
CA ASN A 4 30.15 5.09 1.73
C ASN A 4 29.46 3.79 2.21
N GLU A 5 30.21 2.87 2.80
CA GLU A 5 29.65 1.79 3.60
C GLU A 5 29.29 2.39 4.97
N ARG A 6 27.99 2.53 5.22
CA ARG A 6 27.50 2.85 6.56
C ARG A 6 27.44 1.53 7.33
N THR A 7 28.52 1.20 8.04
CA THR A 7 28.51 0.08 8.98
C THR A 7 28.19 0.58 10.39
N LEU A 8 27.50 -0.27 11.15
CA LEU A 8 27.22 -0.06 12.57
C LEU A 8 27.58 -1.33 13.32
N LYS A 9 28.13 -1.19 14.53
CA LYS A 9 28.46 -2.33 15.39
C LYS A 9 27.45 -2.43 16.54
N ILE A 10 26.74 -3.56 16.63
CA ILE A 10 25.79 -3.86 17.71
C ILE A 10 26.21 -5.19 18.34
N ASP A 11 26.39 -5.21 19.67
CA ASP A 11 26.80 -6.40 20.44
C ASP A 11 28.02 -7.14 19.85
N GLY A 12 28.95 -6.39 19.25
CA GLY A 12 30.16 -6.96 18.64
C GLY A 12 30.02 -7.35 17.16
N VAL A 13 28.80 -7.37 16.62
CA VAL A 13 28.50 -7.72 15.22
C VAL A 13 28.49 -6.47 14.35
N GLU A 14 29.23 -6.49 13.24
CA GLU A 14 29.23 -5.43 12.24
C GLU A 14 28.07 -5.63 11.26
N ILE A 15 27.28 -4.57 11.05
CA ILE A 15 26.06 -4.58 10.26
C ILE A 15 26.17 -3.49 9.20
N HIS A 16 25.97 -3.85 7.94
CA HIS A 16 25.90 -2.92 6.82
C HIS A 16 24.49 -2.38 6.69
N LEU A 17 24.33 -1.05 6.75
CA LEU A 17 23.04 -0.38 6.65
C LEU A 17 22.63 -0.14 5.21
N SER A 18 21.33 -0.25 4.94
CA SER A 18 20.72 0.17 3.68
C SER A 18 20.74 1.71 3.55
N ARG A 19 20.55 2.18 2.32
CA ARG A 19 20.45 3.61 2.02
C ARG A 19 19.00 4.07 2.17
N PRO A 20 18.77 5.30 2.65
CA PRO A 20 17.43 5.87 2.62
C PRO A 20 16.97 6.08 1.17
N ASP A 21 15.68 5.99 0.96
CA ASP A 21 15.02 6.37 -0.27
C ASP A 21 15.15 7.89 -0.49
N THR A 22 15.41 8.30 -1.73
CA THR A 22 15.62 9.70 -2.11
C THR A 22 14.47 10.26 -2.95
N THR A 23 13.36 9.53 -3.04
CA THR A 23 12.20 9.97 -3.83
C THR A 23 11.48 11.09 -3.09
N GLU A 24 11.18 12.16 -3.81
CA GLU A 24 10.48 13.33 -3.27
C GLU A 24 9.08 13.48 -3.89
N PRO A 25 8.10 12.62 -3.54
CA PRO A 25 6.77 12.75 -4.10
C PRO A 25 6.06 14.00 -3.58
N ARG A 26 5.19 14.56 -4.44
CA ARG A 26 4.22 15.58 -4.04
C ARG A 26 2.88 14.92 -3.72
N TRP A 27 2.36 15.18 -2.53
CA TRP A 27 0.99 14.81 -2.16
C TRP A 27 -0.01 15.87 -2.62
N ILE A 28 -1.16 15.44 -3.13
CA ILE A 28 -2.21 16.29 -3.70
C ILE A 28 -3.56 15.83 -3.12
N GLY A 29 -4.34 16.80 -2.63
CA GLY A 29 -5.65 16.52 -2.02
C GLY A 29 -5.57 15.89 -0.63
N GLN A 30 -6.73 15.60 -0.04
CA GLN A 30 -6.90 14.84 1.22
C GLN A 30 -5.87 15.19 2.32
N THR A 31 -5.60 16.49 2.52
CA THR A 31 -4.50 16.96 3.41
C THR A 31 -4.71 16.59 4.88
N ASP A 32 -5.95 16.28 5.27
CA ASP A 32 -6.25 15.87 6.64
C ASP A 32 -5.60 14.52 6.97
N LEU A 33 -5.60 13.57 6.04
CA LEU A 33 -5.00 12.25 6.25
C LEU A 33 -3.48 12.35 6.43
N LEU A 34 -2.83 13.26 5.70
CA LEU A 34 -1.42 13.60 5.89
C LEU A 34 -1.16 14.12 7.32
N LYS A 35 -2.00 15.04 7.81
CA LYS A 35 -1.91 15.56 9.18
C LYS A 35 -2.14 14.45 10.23
N GLN A 36 -3.04 13.51 9.97
CA GLN A 36 -3.27 12.37 10.86
C GLN A 36 -2.03 11.47 10.95
N ILE A 37 -1.33 11.18 9.85
CA ILE A 37 -0.05 10.43 9.88
C ILE A 37 1.00 11.20 10.68
N LEU A 38 1.13 12.50 10.42
CA LEU A 38 2.08 13.35 11.15
C LEU A 38 1.77 13.36 12.65
N ALA A 39 0.50 13.44 13.03
CA ALA A 39 0.04 13.37 14.40
C ALA A 39 0.38 12.03 15.07
N CYS A 40 0.24 10.90 14.35
CA CYS A 40 0.67 9.59 14.84
C CYS A 40 2.16 9.54 15.18
N TRP A 41 2.98 10.33 14.48
CA TRP A 41 4.42 10.38 14.68
C TRP A 41 4.87 11.49 15.64
N LEU A 42 3.97 12.33 16.14
CA LEU A 42 4.29 13.28 17.20
C LEU A 42 4.50 12.52 18.52
N VAL A 43 5.37 13.08 19.36
CA VAL A 43 5.59 12.63 20.73
C VAL A 43 5.33 13.83 21.61
N VAL A 44 4.27 13.78 22.40
CA VAL A 44 3.77 14.93 23.19
C VAL A 44 4.47 15.04 24.54
N SER A 45 5.03 13.94 25.05
CA SER A 45 5.69 13.85 26.35
C SER A 45 6.81 12.81 26.32
N GLU A 46 7.75 12.87 27.27
CA GLU A 46 8.87 11.92 27.35
C GLU A 46 8.45 10.45 27.48
N LYS A 47 7.26 10.20 28.05
CA LYS A 47 6.68 8.86 28.21
C LYS A 47 5.73 8.47 27.08
N ASP A 48 5.46 9.38 26.16
CA ASP A 48 4.61 9.14 25.01
C ASP A 48 5.41 8.40 23.93
N LEU A 49 4.79 7.40 23.32
CA LEU A 49 5.40 6.61 22.25
C LEU A 49 4.69 6.92 20.95
N PRO A 50 5.41 7.05 19.83
CA PRO A 50 4.77 7.28 18.55
C PRO A 50 3.89 6.09 18.18
N LEU A 51 2.78 6.40 17.53
CA LEU A 51 1.88 5.42 16.96
C LEU A 51 2.44 4.88 15.63
N SER A 52 2.02 3.66 15.29
CA SER A 52 2.37 2.98 14.04
C SER A 52 1.11 2.85 13.18
N PRO A 53 0.70 3.91 12.45
CA PRO A 53 -0.55 3.91 11.70
C PRO A 53 -0.49 2.91 10.54
N ARG A 54 -1.66 2.32 10.24
CA ARG A 54 -1.86 1.57 9.00
C ARG A 54 -2.75 2.36 8.04
N ILE A 55 -2.32 2.48 6.79
CA ILE A 55 -3.09 3.12 5.71
C ILE A 55 -3.75 2.03 4.90
N VAL A 56 -5.08 2.01 4.88
CA VAL A 56 -5.87 1.02 4.13
C VAL A 56 -6.59 1.70 2.98
N GLY A 57 -6.76 0.97 1.89
CA GLY A 57 -7.51 1.44 0.74
C GLY A 57 -7.13 0.65 -0.51
N MET A 58 -7.79 0.98 -1.60
CA MET A 58 -7.61 0.25 -2.85
C MET A 58 -6.20 0.39 -3.45
N PRO A 59 -5.76 -0.56 -4.29
CA PRO A 59 -4.55 -0.41 -5.09
C PRO A 59 -4.59 0.88 -5.94
N GLY A 60 -3.44 1.50 -6.17
CA GLY A 60 -3.32 2.61 -7.13
C GLY A 60 -3.75 4.00 -6.66
N ILE A 61 -4.31 4.16 -5.46
CA ILE A 61 -4.79 5.46 -4.94
C ILE A 61 -3.71 6.32 -4.23
N GLY A 62 -2.48 5.82 -4.10
CA GLY A 62 -1.35 6.61 -3.56
C GLY A 62 -1.04 6.44 -2.06
N LYS A 63 -1.40 5.32 -1.43
CA LYS A 63 -1.13 5.04 0.01
C LYS A 63 0.36 5.23 0.39
N THR A 64 1.26 4.63 -0.38
CA THR A 64 2.71 4.74 -0.16
C THR A 64 3.17 6.18 -0.35
N THR A 65 2.72 6.84 -1.43
CA THR A 65 3.01 8.26 -1.73
C THR A 65 2.61 9.18 -0.58
N LEU A 66 1.45 8.94 0.05
CA LEU A 66 0.99 9.68 1.22
C LEU A 66 1.94 9.54 2.42
N ALA A 67 2.32 8.30 2.76
CA ALA A 67 3.28 8.05 3.84
C ALA A 67 4.68 8.63 3.55
N MET A 68 5.12 8.59 2.29
CA MET A 68 6.38 9.21 1.86
C MET A 68 6.34 10.73 2.02
N ALA A 69 5.24 11.38 1.60
CA ALA A 69 5.06 12.81 1.76
C ALA A 69 5.08 13.23 3.24
N ALA A 70 4.47 12.44 4.13
CA ALA A 70 4.55 12.67 5.57
C ALA A 70 6.01 12.60 6.08
N ALA A 71 6.79 11.64 5.57
CA ALA A 71 8.19 11.49 5.96
C ALA A 71 9.05 12.68 5.52
N LEU A 72 8.84 13.18 4.29
CA LEU A 72 9.48 14.39 3.78
C LEU A 72 9.15 15.62 4.63
N GLU A 73 7.88 15.79 5.03
CA GLU A 73 7.46 16.93 5.85
C GLU A 73 8.15 16.92 7.23
N ARG A 74 8.40 15.73 7.79
CA ARG A 74 9.19 15.56 9.03
C ARG A 74 10.71 15.70 8.83
N LYS A 75 11.19 15.73 7.59
CA LYS A 75 12.63 15.82 7.25
C LYS A 75 13.47 14.71 7.89
N GLN A 76 12.91 13.51 8.00
CA GLN A 76 13.62 12.33 8.49
C GLN A 76 14.02 11.42 7.32
N PRO A 77 15.12 10.67 7.42
CA PRO A 77 15.49 9.68 6.40
C PRO A 77 14.36 8.65 6.21
N LEU A 78 13.90 8.50 4.98
CA LEU A 78 12.85 7.56 4.60
C LEU A 78 13.46 6.22 4.19
N TYR A 79 12.85 5.14 4.63
CA TYR A 79 13.16 3.78 4.24
C TYR A 79 11.86 3.09 3.84
N ILE A 80 11.89 2.32 2.76
CA ILE A 80 10.72 1.57 2.29
C ILE A 80 11.12 0.10 2.22
N PHE A 81 10.28 -0.75 2.82
CA PHE A 81 10.38 -2.19 2.70
C PHE A 81 9.14 -2.69 1.98
N GLN A 82 9.32 -3.34 0.82
CA GLN A 82 8.23 -3.96 0.09
C GLN A 82 7.91 -5.32 0.69
N CYS A 83 6.70 -5.47 1.21
CA CYS A 83 6.22 -6.71 1.80
C CYS A 83 5.66 -7.66 0.73
N THR A 84 6.02 -8.93 0.83
CA THR A 84 5.59 -10.00 -0.09
C THR A 84 5.24 -11.27 0.68
N SER A 85 4.56 -12.22 0.03
CA SER A 85 4.24 -13.54 0.59
C SER A 85 5.49 -14.33 1.01
N ASP A 86 6.59 -14.11 0.30
CA ASP A 86 7.86 -14.79 0.54
C ASP A 86 8.73 -14.10 1.59
N THR A 87 8.33 -12.92 2.07
CA THR A 87 9.11 -12.17 3.07
C THR A 87 9.25 -12.99 4.35
N ARG A 88 10.50 -13.24 4.76
CA ARG A 88 10.84 -13.94 5.99
C ARG A 88 11.35 -12.97 7.05
N PRO A 89 11.38 -13.36 8.34
CA PRO A 89 11.95 -12.54 9.40
C PRO A 89 13.39 -12.08 9.11
N GLU A 90 14.21 -12.92 8.49
CA GLU A 90 15.60 -12.58 8.13
C GLU A 90 15.73 -11.51 7.04
N ASP A 91 14.78 -11.44 6.10
CA ASP A 91 14.75 -10.40 5.06
C ASP A 91 14.32 -9.07 5.68
N LEU A 92 13.35 -9.14 6.60
CA LEU A 92 12.77 -8.00 7.30
C LEU A 92 13.70 -7.41 8.36
N LEU A 93 14.61 -8.21 8.91
CA LEU A 93 15.52 -7.80 9.98
C LEU A 93 16.96 -7.65 9.46
N ILE A 94 17.72 -8.74 9.45
CA ILE A 94 19.14 -8.75 9.09
C ILE A 94 19.42 -10.02 8.29
N SER A 95 19.91 -9.85 7.08
CA SER A 95 20.21 -10.95 6.16
C SER A 95 21.72 -11.25 6.15
N PRO A 96 22.14 -12.52 6.22
CA PRO A 96 23.53 -12.91 6.06
C PRO A 96 23.88 -12.94 4.57
N VAL A 97 25.00 -12.30 4.20
CA VAL A 97 25.51 -12.27 2.83
C VAL A 97 26.93 -12.84 2.83
N LEU A 98 27.24 -13.69 1.86
CA LEU A 98 28.61 -14.18 1.68
C LEU A 98 29.41 -13.15 0.87
N ALA A 99 30.35 -12.47 1.50
CA ALA A 99 31.23 -11.53 0.82
C ALA A 99 32.24 -12.27 -0.06
N GLU A 100 32.83 -11.56 -1.04
CA GLU A 100 33.87 -12.11 -1.94
C GLU A 100 35.08 -12.69 -1.18
N SER A 101 35.34 -12.17 0.04
CA SER A 101 36.39 -12.68 0.93
C SER A 101 36.09 -14.06 1.55
N GLY A 102 34.90 -14.62 1.30
CA GLY A 102 34.42 -15.87 1.93
C GLY A 102 33.92 -15.69 3.36
N LYS A 103 33.88 -14.45 3.88
CA LYS A 103 33.31 -14.12 5.19
C LYS A 103 31.82 -13.80 5.08
N ILE A 104 31.06 -14.15 6.11
CA ILE A 104 29.66 -13.73 6.23
C ILE A 104 29.64 -12.27 6.70
N THR A 105 28.94 -11.41 5.97
CA THR A 105 28.60 -10.05 6.35
C THR A 105 27.10 -9.98 6.66
N TYR A 106 26.72 -9.11 7.58
CA TYR A 106 25.32 -8.93 7.97
C TYR A 106 24.79 -7.64 7.39
N HIS A 107 23.69 -7.72 6.66
CA HIS A 107 23.07 -6.57 6.01
C HIS A 107 21.72 -6.27 6.67
N ALA A 108 21.59 -5.06 7.23
CA ALA A 108 20.33 -4.60 7.78
C ALA A 108 19.33 -4.30 6.67
N SER A 109 18.08 -4.72 6.88
CA SER A 109 16.95 -4.31 6.05
C SER A 109 16.73 -2.79 6.12
N PRO A 110 15.91 -2.23 5.22
CA PRO A 110 15.36 -0.88 5.35
C PRO A 110 14.75 -0.59 6.73
N LEU A 111 14.02 -1.56 7.31
CA LEU A 111 13.42 -1.43 8.63
C LEU A 111 14.47 -1.27 9.72
N VAL A 112 15.45 -2.18 9.79
CA VAL A 112 16.50 -2.12 10.81
C VAL A 112 17.39 -0.89 10.62
N SER A 113 17.63 -0.49 9.38
CA SER A 113 18.36 0.75 9.07
C SER A 113 17.63 1.97 9.61
N ALA A 114 16.33 2.10 9.35
CA ALA A 114 15.50 3.16 9.92
C ALA A 114 15.49 3.13 11.46
N MET A 115 15.37 1.93 12.05
CA MET A 115 15.38 1.74 13.50
C MET A 115 16.64 2.30 14.13
N VAL A 116 17.82 2.01 13.59
CA VAL A 116 19.09 2.44 14.20
C VAL A 116 19.46 3.88 13.90
N THR A 117 19.01 4.44 12.77
CA THR A 117 19.30 5.84 12.40
C THR A 117 18.25 6.84 12.85
N GLY A 118 17.14 6.38 13.46
CA GLY A 118 16.01 7.26 13.78
C GLY A 118 15.27 7.76 12.54
N GLY A 119 15.24 6.94 11.49
CA GLY A 119 14.49 7.22 10.27
C GLY A 119 13.02 6.79 10.37
N ILE A 120 12.34 6.90 9.25
CA ILE A 120 10.95 6.46 9.08
C ILE A 120 10.97 5.24 8.17
N CYS A 121 10.34 4.14 8.59
CA CYS A 121 10.15 2.97 7.73
C CYS A 121 8.69 2.85 7.28
N ILE A 122 8.47 2.74 5.97
CA ILE A 122 7.19 2.33 5.39
C ILE A 122 7.26 0.84 5.10
N LEU A 123 6.38 0.05 5.72
CA LEU A 123 6.14 -1.35 5.33
C LEU A 123 5.03 -1.34 4.28
N ASP A 124 5.42 -1.40 3.01
CA ASP A 124 4.50 -1.27 1.89
C ASP A 124 3.85 -2.62 1.55
N GLU A 125 2.53 -2.66 1.43
CA GLU A 125 1.72 -3.87 1.27
C GLU A 125 1.86 -4.87 2.43
N GLY A 126 1.89 -4.39 3.67
CA GLY A 126 2.16 -5.20 4.85
C GLY A 126 1.26 -6.43 5.04
N ASN A 127 0.02 -6.37 4.55
CA ASN A 127 -0.91 -7.51 4.56
C ASN A 127 -0.56 -8.61 3.54
N ARG A 128 0.56 -8.51 2.84
CA ARG A 128 1.12 -9.60 2.02
C ARG A 128 2.14 -10.46 2.75
N MET A 129 2.59 -10.08 3.95
CA MET A 129 3.51 -10.92 4.72
C MET A 129 2.76 -12.00 5.51
N ASN A 130 3.43 -13.14 5.68
CA ASN A 130 2.96 -14.19 6.57
C ASN A 130 3.01 -13.79 8.07
N GLU A 131 2.30 -14.55 8.90
CA GLU A 131 2.23 -14.33 10.34
C GLU A 131 3.60 -14.38 11.04
N LYS A 132 4.53 -15.25 10.60
CA LYS A 132 5.84 -15.38 11.24
C LYS A 132 6.66 -14.10 11.11
N SER A 133 6.60 -13.46 9.95
CA SER A 133 7.25 -12.16 9.71
C SER A 133 6.64 -11.07 10.58
N TRP A 134 5.31 -11.03 10.72
CA TRP A 134 4.64 -10.11 11.63
C TRP A 134 4.97 -10.36 13.11
N ALA A 135 5.02 -11.61 13.54
CA ALA A 135 5.37 -11.99 14.91
C ALA A 135 6.77 -11.47 15.30
N SER A 136 7.72 -11.46 14.36
CA SER A 136 9.06 -10.91 14.57
C SER A 136 9.07 -9.40 14.87
N LEU A 137 8.02 -8.67 14.47
CA LEU A 137 7.87 -7.24 14.70
C LEU A 137 7.04 -6.89 15.94
N ALA A 138 6.41 -7.87 16.61
CA ALA A 138 5.54 -7.60 17.74
C ALA A 138 6.21 -6.79 18.88
N PRO A 139 7.48 -7.06 19.27
CA PRO A 139 8.18 -6.25 20.27
C PRO A 139 8.55 -4.85 19.76
N LEU A 140 8.69 -4.65 18.45
CA LEU A 140 8.99 -3.35 17.87
C LEU A 140 7.79 -2.41 17.93
N LEU A 141 6.59 -2.96 17.70
CA LEU A 141 5.33 -2.21 17.62
C LEU A 141 4.66 -2.00 18.99
N ASP A 142 5.26 -2.49 20.08
CA ASP A 142 4.80 -2.21 21.44
C ASP A 142 5.84 -1.41 22.25
N HIS A 143 5.60 -1.26 23.56
CA HIS A 143 6.44 -0.46 24.45
C HIS A 143 7.90 -0.89 24.52
N ARG A 144 8.23 -2.12 24.10
CA ARG A 144 9.60 -2.66 24.14
C ARG A 144 10.51 -2.06 23.06
N ARG A 145 9.95 -1.72 21.90
CA ARG A 145 10.63 -1.05 20.76
C ARG A 145 11.98 -1.69 20.37
N TYR A 146 12.03 -3.01 20.22
CA TYR A 146 13.21 -3.72 19.71
C TYR A 146 12.84 -4.83 18.73
N VAL A 147 13.83 -5.32 17.98
CA VAL A 147 13.75 -6.57 17.20
C VAL A 147 14.92 -7.48 17.57
N GLU A 148 14.75 -8.78 17.41
CA GLU A 148 15.77 -9.79 17.67
C GLU A 148 16.14 -10.49 16.36
N SER A 149 17.38 -10.36 15.92
CA SER A 149 17.89 -11.15 14.79
C SER A 149 18.53 -12.41 15.34
N ILE A 150 17.85 -13.54 15.15
CA ILE A 150 18.37 -14.86 15.54
C ILE A 150 19.64 -15.20 14.73
N ILE A 151 19.66 -14.83 13.45
CA ILE A 151 20.78 -15.14 12.54
C ILE A 151 22.05 -14.36 12.90
N ALA A 152 21.90 -13.09 13.31
CA ALA A 152 23.03 -12.29 13.78
C ALA A 152 23.29 -12.46 15.28
N GLY A 153 22.37 -13.07 16.04
CA GLY A 153 22.48 -13.28 17.48
C GLY A 153 22.43 -12.00 18.31
N ILE A 154 21.71 -10.96 17.82
CA ILE A 154 21.70 -9.62 18.43
C ILE A 154 20.28 -9.09 18.62
N GLN A 155 20.14 -8.20 19.61
CA GLN A 155 18.92 -7.44 19.84
C GLN A 155 19.13 -5.99 19.42
N VAL A 156 18.32 -5.51 18.47
CA VAL A 156 18.39 -4.14 17.97
C VAL A 156 17.27 -3.31 18.58
N ARG A 157 17.63 -2.32 19.41
CA ARG A 157 16.68 -1.35 19.95
C ARG A 157 16.40 -0.23 18.95
N ALA A 158 15.15 0.16 18.80
CA ALA A 158 14.76 1.27 17.96
C ALA A 158 15.22 2.60 18.58
N HIS A 159 15.80 3.46 17.76
CA HIS A 159 16.09 4.84 18.11
C HIS A 159 14.80 5.57 18.51
N ARG A 160 14.90 6.54 19.45
CA ARG A 160 13.72 7.29 19.94
C ARG A 160 12.93 7.95 18.80
N GLU A 161 13.65 8.48 17.82
CA GLU A 161 13.10 9.12 16.61
C GLU A 161 12.59 8.16 15.53
N PHE A 162 12.77 6.84 15.69
CA PHE A 162 12.22 5.88 14.74
C PHE A 162 10.69 6.00 14.66
N ARG A 163 10.16 6.01 13.44
CA ARG A 163 8.72 5.94 13.15
C ARG A 163 8.46 4.88 12.11
N SER A 164 7.23 4.37 12.09
CA SER A 164 6.79 3.44 11.07
C SER A 164 5.39 3.79 10.57
N CYS A 165 5.10 3.36 9.35
CA CYS A 165 3.75 3.31 8.81
C CYS A 165 3.63 2.05 7.96
N VAL A 166 2.44 1.45 7.96
CA VAL A 166 2.14 0.26 7.16
C VAL A 166 1.10 0.61 6.12
N THR A 167 1.29 0.25 4.86
CA THR A 167 0.22 0.36 3.86
C THR A 167 -0.40 -1.02 3.63
N MET A 168 -1.69 -1.07 3.35
CA MET A 168 -2.40 -2.33 3.10
C MET A 168 -3.40 -2.14 1.96
N ASN A 169 -3.44 -3.11 1.06
CA ASN A 169 -4.47 -3.18 0.03
C ASN A 169 -5.71 -3.88 0.59
N SER A 170 -6.90 -3.47 0.15
CA SER A 170 -8.17 -4.07 0.59
C SER A 170 -8.65 -5.21 -0.32
N ASP A 171 -7.78 -5.81 -1.13
CA ASP A 171 -8.11 -6.83 -2.12
C ASP A 171 -8.01 -8.26 -1.57
N GLU A 172 -8.62 -9.21 -2.28
CA GLU A 172 -8.72 -10.63 -1.91
C GLU A 172 -7.35 -11.35 -1.87
N SER A 173 -6.29 -10.78 -2.44
CA SER A 173 -4.96 -11.41 -2.58
C SER A 173 -4.06 -11.27 -1.34
N THR A 174 -4.64 -11.15 -0.14
CA THR A 174 -3.93 -10.72 1.07
C THR A 174 -4.06 -11.72 2.23
N PHE A 175 -3.06 -11.77 3.11
CA PHE A 175 -3.12 -12.56 4.34
C PHE A 175 -3.91 -11.82 5.41
N GLU A 176 -4.70 -12.57 6.18
CA GLU A 176 -5.32 -12.05 7.38
C GLU A 176 -4.23 -11.79 8.43
N ILE A 177 -4.14 -10.55 8.90
CA ILE A 177 -3.17 -10.17 9.93
C ILE A 177 -3.78 -10.50 11.30
N PRO A 178 -3.07 -11.22 12.18
CA PRO A 178 -3.58 -11.53 13.51
C PRO A 178 -3.96 -10.30 14.33
N ASP A 179 -5.06 -10.38 15.10
CA ASP A 179 -5.59 -9.28 15.92
C ASP A 179 -4.56 -8.69 16.90
N TYR A 180 -3.69 -9.54 17.45
CA TYR A 180 -2.64 -9.08 18.36
C TYR A 180 -1.62 -8.18 17.64
N ILE A 181 -1.42 -8.33 16.33
CA ILE A 181 -0.57 -7.44 15.52
C ILE A 181 -1.35 -6.18 15.12
N LEU A 182 -2.61 -6.33 14.68
CA LEU A 182 -3.47 -5.20 14.32
C LEU A 182 -3.71 -4.22 15.48
N SER A 183 -3.84 -4.73 16.71
CA SER A 183 -3.99 -3.88 17.91
C SER A 183 -2.77 -3.01 18.20
N ARG A 184 -1.59 -3.34 17.65
CA ARG A 184 -0.35 -2.58 17.76
C ARG A 184 -0.11 -1.61 16.59
N MET A 185 -0.86 -1.75 15.49
CA MET A 185 -0.78 -0.87 14.32
C MET A 185 -1.97 0.10 14.27
N GLN A 186 -2.03 1.01 15.24
CA GLN A 186 -3.13 1.97 15.36
C GLN A 186 -2.65 3.39 15.04
N PRO A 187 -3.54 4.28 14.56
CA PRO A 187 -4.90 4.00 14.09
C PRO A 187 -4.94 3.38 12.67
N THR A 188 -6.13 2.93 12.26
CA THR A 188 -6.43 2.67 10.84
C THR A 188 -6.80 3.97 10.14
N LEU A 189 -6.05 4.32 9.11
CA LEU A 189 -6.27 5.49 8.28
C LEU A 189 -6.80 5.01 6.92
N LYS A 190 -8.07 5.24 6.63
CA LYS A 190 -8.65 4.88 5.33
C LYS A 190 -8.36 5.98 4.32
N LEU A 191 -7.71 5.63 3.22
CA LEU A 191 -7.54 6.50 2.06
C LEU A 191 -8.63 6.15 1.06
N ASP A 192 -9.50 7.13 0.78
CA ASP A 192 -10.61 6.99 -0.17
C ASP A 192 -10.19 7.48 -1.57
N MET A 193 -11.04 7.19 -2.56
CA MET A 193 -10.87 7.72 -3.91
C MET A 193 -10.83 9.26 -3.89
N PRO A 194 -9.99 9.88 -4.73
CA PRO A 194 -9.92 11.33 -4.79
C PRO A 194 -11.22 11.94 -5.33
N SER A 195 -11.51 13.16 -4.89
CA SER A 195 -12.55 13.98 -5.51
C SER A 195 -12.19 14.31 -6.96
N PHE A 196 -13.16 14.69 -7.79
CA PHE A 196 -12.91 15.15 -9.17
C PHE A 196 -11.75 16.16 -9.26
N ASN A 197 -11.72 17.15 -8.38
CA ASN A 197 -10.69 18.19 -8.39
C ASN A 197 -9.31 17.66 -8.01
N ASP A 198 -9.25 16.77 -7.00
CA ASP A 198 -8.00 16.14 -6.59
C ASP A 198 -7.50 15.19 -7.68
N GLU A 199 -8.39 14.41 -8.29
CA GLU A 199 -8.06 13.47 -9.37
C GLU A 199 -7.51 14.20 -10.60
N LEU A 200 -8.18 15.27 -11.03
CA LEU A 200 -7.70 16.14 -12.10
C LEU A 200 -6.31 16.71 -11.79
N ALA A 201 -6.11 17.20 -10.55
CA ALA A 201 -4.82 17.75 -10.13
C ALA A 201 -3.72 16.67 -10.09
N ILE A 202 -4.03 15.45 -9.65
CA ILE A 202 -3.12 14.29 -9.64
C ILE A 202 -2.69 13.96 -11.07
N LEU A 203 -3.65 13.79 -12.00
CA LEU A 203 -3.35 13.45 -13.40
C LEU A 203 -2.54 14.56 -14.07
N LYS A 204 -2.92 15.83 -13.88
CA LYS A 204 -2.22 16.99 -14.44
C LYS A 204 -0.80 17.15 -13.90
N TYR A 205 -0.58 16.85 -12.62
CA TYR A 205 0.77 16.89 -12.02
C TYR A 205 1.72 15.87 -12.67
N HIS A 206 1.24 14.64 -12.93
CA HIS A 206 2.07 13.59 -13.53
C HIS A 206 2.19 13.73 -15.05
N LEU A 207 1.18 14.28 -15.71
CA LEU A 207 1.08 14.40 -17.17
C LEU A 207 0.81 15.85 -17.59
N PRO A 208 1.72 16.81 -17.29
CA PRO A 208 1.49 18.24 -17.52
C PRO A 208 1.43 18.62 -19.01
N PHE A 209 1.81 17.71 -19.90
CA PHE A 209 1.83 17.87 -21.35
C PHE A 209 0.57 17.34 -22.05
N VAL A 210 -0.39 16.82 -21.29
CA VAL A 210 -1.66 16.29 -21.82
C VAL A 210 -2.70 17.40 -21.84
N ASP A 211 -3.47 17.47 -22.93
CA ASP A 211 -4.53 18.47 -23.08
C ASP A 211 -5.60 18.32 -21.99
N ASP A 212 -6.14 19.45 -21.50
CA ASP A 212 -7.19 19.48 -20.48
C ASP A 212 -8.45 18.68 -20.88
N GLU A 213 -8.74 18.58 -22.18
CA GLU A 213 -9.81 17.75 -22.74
C GLU A 213 -9.64 16.25 -22.39
N PHE A 214 -8.45 15.68 -22.63
CA PHE A 214 -8.16 14.28 -22.29
C PHE A 214 -8.18 14.03 -20.78
N LEU A 215 -7.65 15.00 -20.02
CA LEU A 215 -7.67 14.95 -18.56
C LEU A 215 -9.12 14.88 -18.05
N ASN A 216 -9.98 15.83 -18.47
CA ASN A 216 -11.38 15.86 -18.04
C ASN A 216 -12.13 14.60 -18.47
N LEU A 217 -11.97 14.13 -19.71
CA LEU A 217 -12.60 12.90 -20.19
C LEU A 217 -12.22 11.69 -19.31
N THR A 218 -10.95 11.59 -18.92
CA THR A 218 -10.48 10.49 -18.07
C THR A 218 -10.98 10.62 -16.64
N VAL A 219 -11.00 11.82 -16.06
CA VAL A 219 -11.54 12.03 -14.71
C VAL A 219 -13.05 11.75 -14.68
N GLU A 220 -13.81 12.22 -15.66
CA GLU A 220 -15.24 11.92 -15.76
C GLU A 220 -15.51 10.42 -15.83
N PHE A 221 -14.72 9.69 -16.60
CA PHE A 221 -14.77 8.23 -16.65
C PHE A 221 -14.50 7.58 -15.30
N LEU A 222 -13.42 7.97 -14.62
CA LEU A 222 -13.06 7.42 -13.30
C LEU A 222 -14.15 7.72 -12.27
N GLN A 223 -14.60 8.96 -12.17
CA GLN A 223 -15.66 9.37 -11.24
C GLN A 223 -16.98 8.64 -11.54
N ARG A 224 -17.34 8.46 -12.80
CA ARG A 224 -18.51 7.65 -13.19
C ARG A 224 -18.35 6.19 -12.78
N SER A 225 -17.16 5.62 -12.93
CA SER A 225 -16.88 4.24 -12.51
C SER A 225 -17.08 4.05 -11.00
N HIS A 226 -16.67 5.02 -10.18
CA HIS A 226 -16.86 4.98 -8.72
C HIS A 226 -18.34 5.02 -8.31
N GLN A 227 -19.19 5.71 -9.08
CA GLN A 227 -20.65 5.70 -8.84
C GLN A 227 -21.28 4.31 -9.06
N PHE A 228 -20.60 3.44 -9.80
CA PHE A 228 -21.01 2.06 -10.04
C PHE A 228 -20.31 1.04 -9.13
N ASP A 229 -19.63 1.51 -8.06
CA ASP A 229 -18.78 0.68 -7.21
C ASP A 229 -17.71 -0.10 -8.01
N LEU A 230 -17.23 0.48 -9.12
CA LEU A 230 -16.12 -0.05 -9.89
C LEU A 230 -14.81 0.54 -9.39
N ASP A 231 -13.80 -0.32 -9.36
CA ASP A 231 -12.60 -0.13 -8.57
C ASP A 231 -11.43 0.48 -9.40
N PHE A 232 -11.72 1.36 -10.36
CA PHE A 232 -10.70 2.00 -11.19
C PHE A 232 -10.00 3.14 -10.46
N SER A 233 -8.67 3.12 -10.44
CA SER A 233 -7.86 4.01 -9.62
C SER A 233 -7.25 5.17 -10.43
N PRO A 234 -6.69 6.21 -9.76
CA PRO A 234 -5.91 7.25 -10.44
C PRO A 234 -4.73 6.69 -11.26
N ARG A 235 -4.13 5.58 -10.81
CA ARG A 235 -3.07 4.87 -11.56
C ARG A 235 -3.58 4.40 -12.93
N ASP A 236 -4.82 3.91 -12.99
CA ASP A 236 -5.43 3.47 -14.24
C ASP A 236 -5.65 4.66 -15.19
N GLY A 237 -6.14 5.78 -14.67
CA GLY A 237 -6.23 7.04 -15.41
C GLY A 237 -4.90 7.50 -16.01
N LEU A 238 -3.82 7.42 -15.22
CA LEU A 238 -2.47 7.74 -15.72
C LEU A 238 -2.07 6.82 -16.89
N HIS A 239 -2.33 5.53 -16.80
CA HIS A 239 -2.00 4.59 -17.87
C HIS A 239 -2.86 4.82 -19.12
N ILE A 240 -4.16 5.08 -18.98
CA ILE A 240 -5.06 5.42 -20.09
C ILE A 240 -4.51 6.64 -20.85
N LEU A 241 -4.24 7.73 -20.12
CA LEU A 241 -3.73 8.97 -20.71
C LEU A 241 -2.36 8.78 -21.36
N GLN A 242 -1.43 8.10 -20.69
CA GLN A 242 -0.11 7.83 -21.24
C GLN A 242 -0.20 7.04 -22.53
N TYR A 243 -1.05 6.01 -22.59
CA TYR A 243 -1.22 5.19 -23.78
C TYR A 243 -1.86 5.99 -24.92
N ALA A 244 -2.99 6.66 -24.65
CA ALA A 244 -3.71 7.46 -25.64
C ALA A 244 -2.81 8.52 -26.28
N VAL A 245 -2.04 9.26 -25.48
CA VAL A 245 -1.14 10.31 -25.97
C VAL A 245 0.03 9.74 -26.76
N LYS A 246 0.59 8.59 -26.35
CA LYS A 246 1.63 7.91 -27.13
C LYS A 246 1.10 7.43 -28.49
N ARG A 247 -0.13 6.93 -28.54
CA ARG A 247 -0.79 6.52 -29.80
C ARG A 247 -1.06 7.71 -30.71
N LEU A 248 -1.61 8.80 -30.17
CA LEU A 248 -1.86 10.03 -30.93
C LEU A 248 -0.56 10.60 -31.55
N ARG A 249 0.56 10.54 -30.83
CA ARG A 249 1.86 11.04 -31.35
C ARG A 249 2.45 10.19 -32.48
N GLN A 250 2.02 8.95 -32.66
CA GLN A 250 2.47 8.09 -33.75
C GLN A 250 1.83 8.49 -35.09
N ASP A 251 0.61 9.04 -35.05
CA ASP A 251 -0.13 9.45 -36.25
C ASP A 251 -0.28 10.98 -36.29
N LYS A 252 0.64 11.65 -37.00
CA LYS A 252 0.61 13.12 -37.18
C LYS A 252 -0.38 13.59 -38.25
N SER A 253 -1.02 12.66 -38.96
CA SER A 253 -1.80 12.94 -40.17
C SER A 253 -3.31 12.90 -39.99
N HIS A 254 -3.83 12.38 -38.86
CA HIS A 254 -5.27 12.18 -38.68
C HIS A 254 -5.89 13.20 -37.70
N PRO A 255 -6.67 14.20 -38.15
CA PRO A 255 -7.05 15.34 -37.31
C PRO A 255 -8.26 15.16 -36.37
N LEU A 256 -8.90 13.98 -36.24
CA LEU A 256 -10.30 13.97 -35.76
C LEU A 256 -10.75 12.85 -34.81
N ALA A 257 -9.86 12.04 -34.25
CA ALA A 257 -10.31 10.91 -33.42
C ALA A 257 -9.58 10.80 -32.07
N LYS A 258 -9.43 11.92 -31.35
CA LYS A 258 -8.93 11.91 -29.96
C LYS A 258 -9.72 10.91 -29.10
N ASP A 259 -11.04 10.88 -29.30
CA ASP A 259 -11.97 9.96 -28.63
C ASP A 259 -11.68 8.49 -28.96
N ASP A 260 -11.33 8.16 -30.20
CA ASP A 260 -11.04 6.77 -30.58
C ASP A 260 -9.74 6.27 -29.94
N TYR A 261 -8.70 7.11 -29.87
CA TYR A 261 -7.47 6.75 -29.17
C TYR A 261 -7.67 6.65 -27.65
N TRP A 262 -8.54 7.49 -27.08
CA TRP A 262 -8.89 7.37 -25.67
C TRP A 262 -9.67 6.08 -25.39
N ARG A 263 -10.69 5.75 -26.23
CA ARG A 263 -11.44 4.48 -26.12
C ARG A 263 -10.54 3.26 -26.32
N GLU A 264 -9.63 3.30 -27.29
CA GLU A 264 -8.60 2.29 -27.48
C GLU A 264 -7.78 2.13 -26.19
N ALA A 265 -7.37 3.24 -25.58
CA ALA A 265 -6.61 3.20 -24.33
C ALA A 265 -7.39 2.62 -23.15
N VAL A 266 -8.67 2.98 -22.97
CA VAL A 266 -9.53 2.38 -21.95
C VAL A 266 -9.61 0.88 -22.14
N SER A 267 -9.89 0.42 -23.36
CA SER A 267 -9.94 -1.01 -23.69
C SER A 267 -8.62 -1.74 -23.42
N LYS A 268 -7.48 -1.14 -23.79
CA LYS A 268 -6.16 -1.78 -23.61
C LYS A 268 -5.67 -1.77 -22.17
N VAL A 269 -6.08 -0.80 -21.35
CA VAL A 269 -5.64 -0.69 -19.96
C VAL A 269 -6.57 -1.46 -19.02
N LEU A 270 -7.89 -1.36 -19.25
CA LEU A 270 -8.91 -1.88 -18.33
C LEU A 270 -9.72 -3.06 -18.88
N GLY A 271 -9.53 -3.40 -20.15
CA GLY A 271 -10.32 -4.41 -20.87
C GLY A 271 -11.48 -3.80 -21.65
N GLU A 272 -11.95 -4.51 -22.69
CA GLU A 272 -13.03 -4.02 -23.56
C GLU A 272 -14.34 -3.72 -22.81
N GLU A 273 -14.62 -4.48 -21.75
CA GLU A 273 -15.82 -4.31 -20.93
C GLU A 273 -15.86 -2.95 -20.21
N ALA A 274 -14.71 -2.32 -19.96
CA ALA A 274 -14.64 -1.01 -19.32
C ALA A 274 -15.20 0.12 -20.19
N LEU A 275 -15.45 -0.13 -21.49
CA LEU A 275 -16.13 0.82 -22.37
C LEU A 275 -17.63 0.96 -22.06
N ASP A 276 -18.24 -0.05 -21.41
CA ASP A 276 -19.63 -0.03 -20.94
C ASP A 276 -19.67 -0.29 -19.42
N LEU A 277 -19.56 0.81 -18.67
CA LEU A 277 -19.57 0.77 -17.20
C LEU A 277 -20.88 0.19 -16.64
N ASP A 278 -22.00 0.40 -17.31
CA ASP A 278 -23.31 -0.08 -16.86
C ASP A 278 -23.40 -1.62 -16.97
N GLU A 279 -22.94 -2.17 -18.10
CA GLU A 279 -22.84 -3.62 -18.28
C GLU A 279 -21.84 -4.24 -17.29
N LEU A 280 -20.66 -3.65 -17.15
CA LEU A 280 -19.62 -4.13 -16.23
C LEU A 280 -20.13 -4.14 -14.78
N ALA A 281 -20.82 -3.07 -14.35
CA ALA A 281 -21.43 -2.99 -13.03
C ALA A 281 -22.57 -4.00 -12.83
N SER A 282 -23.38 -4.26 -13.86
CA SER A 282 -24.40 -5.32 -13.81
C SER A 282 -23.77 -6.70 -13.64
N ARG A 283 -22.65 -6.98 -14.34
CA ARG A 283 -21.93 -8.26 -14.22
C ARG A 283 -21.31 -8.43 -12.84
N LYS A 284 -20.61 -7.40 -12.31
CA LYS A 284 -20.03 -7.41 -10.96
C LYS A 284 -21.09 -7.70 -9.89
N ARG A 285 -22.26 -7.03 -9.97
CA ARG A 285 -23.39 -7.28 -9.05
C ARG A 285 -23.95 -8.71 -9.15
N ARG A 286 -24.04 -9.29 -10.35
CA ARG A 286 -24.48 -10.69 -10.53
C ARG A 286 -23.49 -11.69 -9.95
N ALA A 287 -22.19 -11.46 -10.13
CA ALA A 287 -21.15 -12.32 -9.56
C ALA A 287 -21.20 -12.31 -8.02
N LEU A 288 -21.30 -11.12 -7.41
CA LEU A 288 -21.42 -10.96 -5.96
C LEU A 288 -22.77 -11.47 -5.40
N GLY A 289 -23.84 -11.38 -6.18
CA GLY A 289 -25.17 -11.89 -5.82
C GLY A 289 -25.30 -13.42 -5.93
N GLY A 290 -24.43 -14.09 -6.71
CA GLY A 290 -24.42 -15.54 -6.86
C GLY A 290 -23.80 -16.30 -5.67
N GLU A 291 -22.98 -15.64 -4.85
CA GLU A 291 -22.29 -16.24 -3.70
C GLU A 291 -23.01 -16.06 -2.35
N ARG A 292 -24.20 -15.45 -2.33
CA ARG A 292 -25.03 -15.33 -1.12
C ARG A 292 -26.47 -15.77 -1.37
N MET A 293 -26.68 -17.08 -1.41
CA MET A 293 -27.90 -17.63 -0.81
C MET A 293 -27.58 -17.86 0.67
N PRO A 294 -28.17 -17.11 1.62
CA PRO A 294 -28.04 -17.47 3.01
C PRO A 294 -28.82 -18.78 3.18
N MET A 295 -28.10 -19.90 3.31
CA MET A 295 -28.67 -21.09 3.93
C MET A 295 -29.29 -20.61 5.24
N GLY A 296 -30.60 -20.77 5.37
CA GLY A 296 -31.30 -20.37 6.58
C GLY A 296 -30.71 -21.15 7.74
N LEU A 297 -30.74 -20.58 8.96
CA LEU A 297 -30.35 -21.32 10.16
C LEU A 297 -31.10 -22.67 10.30
N GLY A 298 -32.25 -22.85 9.66
CA GLY A 298 -32.98 -24.11 9.57
C GLY A 298 -32.22 -25.23 8.84
N ASP A 299 -31.52 -24.92 7.74
CA ASP A 299 -30.82 -25.89 6.89
C ASP A 299 -29.56 -26.48 7.56
N PHE A 300 -29.02 -25.79 8.58
CA PHE A 300 -27.86 -26.26 9.34
C PHE A 300 -28.23 -27.30 10.41
N PHE A 301 -29.47 -27.29 10.91
CA PHE A 301 -29.90 -28.12 12.03
C PHE A 301 -30.89 -29.22 11.64
N PHE A 302 -31.55 -29.10 10.49
CA PHE A 302 -32.63 -30.00 10.10
C PHE A 302 -32.45 -30.45 8.64
N SER A 303 -32.29 -31.76 8.42
CA SER A 303 -32.45 -32.35 7.09
C SER A 303 -33.89 -32.14 6.60
N GLY A 304 -34.10 -31.90 5.30
CA GLY A 304 -35.39 -31.49 4.72
C GLY A 304 -36.64 -32.33 5.04
N ASP A 305 -36.48 -33.52 5.62
CA ASP A 305 -37.58 -34.38 6.10
C ASP A 305 -37.83 -34.29 7.62
N ASN A 306 -37.24 -33.32 8.34
CA ASN A 306 -37.42 -33.21 9.78
C ASN A 306 -38.74 -32.47 10.12
N PRO A 307 -39.67 -33.08 10.87
CA PRO A 307 -40.96 -32.49 11.21
C PRO A 307 -40.88 -31.28 12.17
N LEU A 308 -39.69 -30.85 12.58
CA LEU A 308 -39.43 -29.63 13.35
C LEU A 308 -38.81 -28.51 12.50
N HIS A 309 -38.77 -28.65 11.18
CA HIS A 309 -38.28 -27.61 10.29
C HIS A 309 -39.21 -26.37 10.39
N PRO A 310 -38.69 -25.17 10.69
CA PRO A 310 -39.53 -23.99 10.94
C PRO A 310 -40.38 -23.57 9.73
N ASP A 311 -40.01 -24.01 8.53
CA ASP A 311 -40.75 -23.76 7.28
C ASP A 311 -41.74 -24.88 6.89
N SER A 312 -41.98 -25.89 7.74
CA SER A 312 -42.90 -27.00 7.40
C SER A 312 -44.39 -26.68 7.59
N ASP A 313 -44.72 -25.52 8.17
CA ASP A 313 -46.08 -25.02 8.28
C ASP A 313 -46.28 -23.81 7.35
N SER A 314 -46.45 -24.08 6.05
CA SER A 314 -46.95 -23.14 5.03
C SER A 314 -47.57 -23.89 3.85
#